data_AF-A0A1H3XCY3-F1
#
_entry.id   AF-A0A1H3XCY3-F1
#
_cell.length_a   1.000
_cell.length_b   1.000
_cell.length_c   1.000
_cell.angle_alpha   90.00
_cell.angle_beta   90.00
_cell.angle_gamma   90.00
#
_symmetry.space_group_name_H-M   'P 1'
#
loop_
_entity.id
_entity.type
_entity.pdbx_description
1 polymer ?
#
loop_
_entity_poly.entity_id
_entity_poly.type
_entity_poly.pdbx_seq_one_letter_code
_entity_poly.pdbx_strand_id
1 'polypeptide(L)'
;MLKPIILGLLMTASSVAGLALADDAKPAEAKTEAAAAPAADAKPADAKFDPGVPAPKVADDYYAGAEKVVVHVTMEGDEKKYLGVLGNISNYIKALDQTGKKTDAIIVMNGDGLGLLTTAKQVEMNADAKLPAKIAELKEKGVKFQVCYNTLTGRKIKFEDLYDAKAEDVIPSGVAEAGRLQSQGYQLLKP
;
A
#
# COMPACT_ATOMS: atom_id res chain seq x y z
N MET A 1 -38.17 -48.03 -20.57
CA MET A 1 -39.04 -47.07 -19.85
C MET A 1 -38.46 -45.68 -20.15
N LEU A 2 -38.77 -44.95 -21.24
CA LEU A 2 -40.04 -44.31 -21.69
C LEU A 2 -40.74 -43.59 -20.52
N LYS A 3 -40.96 -42.26 -20.45
CA LYS A 3 -40.89 -41.12 -21.41
C LYS A 3 -40.81 -39.78 -20.59
N PRO A 4 -40.53 -38.60 -21.21
CA PRO A 4 -40.31 -37.27 -20.60
C PRO A 4 -41.51 -36.30 -20.74
N ILE A 5 -41.45 -35.11 -20.13
CA ILE A 5 -42.42 -33.98 -20.24
C ILE A 5 -41.60 -32.66 -20.25
N ILE A 6 -41.40 -31.95 -21.38
CA ILE A 6 -42.22 -30.90 -22.07
C ILE A 6 -42.34 -29.62 -21.21
N LEU A 7 -41.55 -28.57 -21.49
CA LEU A 7 -41.77 -27.42 -22.43
C LEU A 7 -42.75 -26.36 -21.89
N GLY A 8 -42.28 -25.12 -21.80
CA GLY A 8 -43.12 -23.94 -21.51
C GLY A 8 -42.34 -22.61 -21.51
N LEU A 9 -42.12 -22.08 -22.71
CA LEU A 9 -41.66 -20.71 -23.00
C LEU A 9 -42.81 -19.71 -22.74
N LEU A 10 -42.55 -18.56 -22.12
CA LEU A 10 -43.33 -17.34 -22.41
C LEU A 10 -42.49 -16.09 -22.13
N MET A 11 -42.16 -15.36 -23.20
CA MET A 11 -41.73 -13.98 -23.18
C MET A 11 -42.96 -13.06 -23.04
N THR A 12 -42.84 -11.97 -22.30
CA THR A 12 -43.78 -10.84 -22.38
C THR A 12 -43.01 -9.54 -22.53
N ALA A 13 -43.40 -8.79 -23.56
CA ALA A 13 -42.80 -7.57 -24.08
C ALA A 13 -43.23 -6.30 -23.34
N SER A 14 -42.42 -5.27 -23.56
CA SER A 14 -42.52 -3.85 -23.17
C SER A 14 -43.82 -3.15 -23.55
N SER A 15 -44.19 -2.11 -22.78
CA SER A 15 -44.78 -0.86 -23.30
C SER A 15 -44.93 0.15 -22.15
N VAL A 16 -44.23 1.29 -22.24
CA VAL A 16 -44.59 2.52 -21.50
C VAL A 16 -44.91 3.57 -22.56
N ALA A 17 -46.13 4.05 -22.51
CA ALA A 17 -46.67 5.11 -23.35
C ALA A 17 -45.97 6.46 -23.07
N GLY A 18 -45.76 7.24 -24.13
CA GLY A 18 -45.19 8.57 -24.06
C GLY A 18 -46.22 9.69 -23.92
N LEU A 19 -45.70 10.93 -23.83
CA LEU A 19 -46.27 12.11 -24.47
C LEU A 19 -45.19 13.20 -24.54
N ALA A 20 -44.90 13.67 -25.76
CA ALA A 20 -44.24 14.94 -26.01
C ALA A 20 -45.29 16.05 -26.14
N LEU A 21 -44.90 17.30 -25.92
CA LEU A 21 -45.18 18.46 -26.80
C LEU A 21 -44.50 19.74 -26.24
N ALA A 22 -44.36 20.71 -27.13
CA ALA A 22 -43.24 21.64 -27.30
C ALA A 22 -43.41 23.05 -26.70
N ASP A 23 -42.27 23.74 -26.64
CA ASP A 23 -41.93 25.18 -26.79
C ASP A 23 -43.05 26.22 -27.00
N ASP A 24 -42.94 27.37 -26.30
CA ASP A 24 -42.90 28.72 -26.92
C ASP A 24 -42.67 29.87 -25.92
N ALA A 25 -41.79 30.81 -26.33
CA ALA A 25 -41.77 32.27 -26.09
C ALA A 25 -41.30 32.94 -24.75
N LYS A 26 -40.31 33.84 -24.93
CA LYS A 26 -39.66 34.90 -24.09
C LYS A 26 -40.45 36.25 -24.21
N PRO A 27 -40.20 37.42 -23.53
CA PRO A 27 -39.19 37.91 -22.55
C PRO A 27 -39.71 38.68 -21.30
N ALA A 28 -38.78 39.06 -20.39
CA ALA A 28 -38.51 40.44 -19.90
C ALA A 28 -38.26 40.55 -18.38
N GLU A 29 -37.48 41.57 -18.04
CA GLU A 29 -36.61 41.73 -16.87
C GLU A 29 -37.33 42.14 -15.58
N ALA A 30 -36.80 41.67 -14.43
CA ALA A 30 -36.94 42.38 -13.14
C ALA A 30 -35.64 42.22 -12.34
N LYS A 31 -35.01 43.37 -12.06
CA LYS A 31 -33.86 43.51 -11.15
C LYS A 31 -34.32 43.35 -9.70
N THR A 32 -33.55 42.63 -8.89
CA THR A 32 -33.42 42.77 -7.43
C THR A 32 -32.16 41.97 -7.06
N GLU A 33 -31.05 42.66 -6.82
CA GLU A 33 -30.59 43.07 -5.48
C GLU A 33 -29.92 41.92 -4.72
N ALA A 34 -28.77 42.25 -4.16
CA ALA A 34 -27.72 41.35 -3.73
C ALA A 34 -28.14 40.37 -2.63
N ALA A 35 -27.74 39.11 -2.80
CA ALA A 35 -27.27 38.29 -1.70
C ALA A 35 -26.09 37.49 -2.24
N ALA A 36 -24.88 37.98 -1.96
CA ALA A 36 -23.68 37.19 -2.10
C ALA A 36 -23.89 35.92 -1.26
N ALA A 37 -24.01 34.77 -1.92
CA ALA A 37 -23.85 33.49 -1.25
C ALA A 37 -22.53 33.54 -0.49
N PRO A 38 -22.47 33.14 0.79
CA PRO A 38 -21.20 33.06 1.48
C PRO A 38 -20.30 32.16 0.65
N ALA A 39 -19.16 32.72 0.24
CA ALA A 39 -18.08 31.94 -0.32
C ALA A 39 -17.90 30.73 0.60
N ALA A 40 -18.13 29.53 0.07
CA ALA A 40 -17.81 28.31 0.78
C ALA A 40 -16.37 28.45 1.23
N ASP A 41 -16.17 28.51 2.55
CA ASP A 41 -14.88 28.70 3.18
C ASP A 41 -13.91 27.70 2.57
N ALA A 42 -13.03 28.19 1.70
CA ALA A 42 -11.90 27.43 1.23
C ALA A 42 -11.08 27.10 2.48
N LYS A 43 -11.13 25.84 2.90
CA LYS A 43 -10.35 25.31 4.02
C LYS A 43 -8.90 25.78 3.83
N PRO A 44 -8.32 26.57 4.76
CA PRO A 44 -6.99 27.08 4.58
C PRO A 44 -6.01 25.91 4.47
N ALA A 45 -5.17 25.97 3.44
CA ALA A 45 -4.04 25.07 3.29
C ALA A 45 -3.15 25.16 4.55
N ASP A 46 -3.00 24.02 5.21
CA ASP A 46 -1.88 23.61 6.06
C ASP A 46 -1.27 24.66 6.99
N ALA A 47 -1.99 25.02 8.05
CA ALA A 47 -1.32 25.36 9.29
C ALA A 47 -0.49 24.13 9.72
N LYS A 48 0.83 24.22 9.61
CA LYS A 48 1.77 23.16 10.04
C LYS A 48 1.43 22.76 11.48
N PHE A 49 1.10 21.49 11.70
CA PHE A 49 0.77 20.96 13.03
C PHE A 49 1.95 21.25 13.98
N ASP A 50 1.67 22.01 15.04
CA ASP A 50 2.60 22.24 16.13
C ASP A 50 2.36 21.17 17.20
N PRO A 51 3.30 20.24 17.42
CA PRO A 51 3.17 19.23 18.46
C PRO A 51 3.40 19.80 19.88
N GLY A 52 3.59 21.12 20.04
CA GLY A 52 3.90 21.76 21.32
C GLY A 52 5.35 21.57 21.74
N VAL A 53 6.20 21.08 20.85
CA VAL A 53 7.65 20.91 21.04
C VAL A 53 8.41 21.28 19.77
N PRO A 54 9.52 22.03 19.86
CA PRO A 54 10.35 22.31 18.70
C PRO A 54 10.95 21.01 18.16
N ALA A 55 11.18 20.95 16.84
CA ALA A 55 11.88 19.83 16.23
C ALA A 55 13.28 19.65 16.86
N PRO A 56 13.66 18.45 17.33
CA PRO A 56 14.98 18.22 17.89
C PRO A 56 16.07 18.52 16.86
N LYS A 57 17.12 19.23 17.30
CA LYS A 57 18.38 19.34 16.55
C LYS A 57 19.32 18.25 17.06
N VAL A 58 19.78 17.40 16.16
CA VAL A 58 20.73 16.33 16.46
C VAL A 58 22.04 16.59 15.72
N ALA A 59 23.15 16.08 16.25
CA ALA A 59 24.43 16.11 15.56
C ALA A 59 24.43 15.13 14.36
N ASP A 60 25.33 15.35 13.41
CA ASP A 60 25.42 14.53 12.18
C ASP A 60 25.73 13.05 12.47
N ASP A 61 26.35 12.76 13.62
CA ASP A 61 26.72 11.42 14.07
C ASP A 61 25.68 10.77 15.01
N TYR A 62 24.54 11.43 15.26
CA TYR A 62 23.54 10.95 16.22
C TYR A 62 23.02 9.53 15.93
N TYR A 63 22.97 9.14 14.65
CA TYR A 63 22.57 7.80 14.19
C TYR A 63 23.73 6.93 13.72
N ALA A 64 24.97 7.21 14.15
CA ALA A 64 26.12 6.38 13.78
C ALA A 64 25.94 4.90 14.19
N GLY A 65 26.19 3.98 13.27
CA GLY A 65 26.01 2.54 13.47
C GLY A 65 24.61 2.02 13.12
N ALA A 66 23.69 2.89 12.70
CA ALA A 66 22.34 2.53 12.26
C ALA A 66 22.23 2.36 10.73
N GLU A 67 23.31 2.54 9.97
CA GLU A 67 23.28 2.57 8.50
C GLU A 67 22.87 1.24 7.87
N LYS A 68 23.06 0.12 8.60
CA LYS A 68 22.66 -1.22 8.16
C LYS A 68 21.50 -1.70 9.01
N VAL A 69 20.39 -2.06 8.37
CA VAL A 69 19.17 -2.50 9.07
C VAL A 69 18.56 -3.74 8.42
N VAL A 70 18.19 -4.71 9.25
CA VAL A 70 17.40 -5.86 8.84
C VAL A 70 16.04 -5.80 9.53
N VAL A 71 14.96 -5.83 8.75
CA VAL A 71 13.59 -5.85 9.26
C VAL A 71 13.05 -7.26 9.11
N HIS A 72 12.83 -7.93 10.24
CA HIS A 72 12.39 -9.33 10.26
C HIS A 72 10.87 -9.43 10.39
N VAL A 73 10.19 -9.50 9.25
CA VAL A 73 8.74 -9.55 9.16
C VAL A 73 8.28 -11.00 9.29
N THR A 74 7.63 -11.33 10.41
CA THR A 74 7.16 -12.69 10.70
C THR A 74 5.67 -12.77 11.04
N MET A 75 5.00 -11.63 11.16
CA MET A 75 3.62 -11.51 11.59
C MET A 75 2.66 -11.48 10.42
N GLU A 76 1.45 -11.97 10.66
CA GLU A 76 0.32 -11.79 9.75
C GLU A 76 -0.15 -10.33 9.76
N GLY A 77 -0.67 -9.86 8.64
CA GLY A 77 -1.25 -8.55 8.50
C GLY A 77 -2.15 -8.40 7.29
N ASP A 78 -2.98 -7.36 7.33
CA ASP A 78 -3.71 -6.82 6.20
C ASP A 78 -2.88 -5.72 5.50
N GLU A 79 -3.45 -5.13 4.44
CA GLU A 79 -2.78 -4.07 3.69
C GLU A 79 -2.34 -2.91 4.60
N LYS A 80 -3.20 -2.49 5.53
CA LYS A 80 -2.92 -1.39 6.46
C LYS A 80 -1.75 -1.70 7.37
N LYS A 81 -1.70 -2.90 7.94
CA LYS A 81 -0.62 -3.32 8.83
C LYS A 81 0.71 -3.39 8.07
N TYR A 82 0.72 -3.99 6.88
CA TYR A 82 1.94 -4.04 6.07
C TYR A 82 2.41 -2.65 5.61
N LEU A 83 1.48 -1.76 5.25
CA LEU A 83 1.80 -0.35 4.97
C LEU A 83 2.42 0.35 6.19
N GLY A 84 1.97 0.04 7.41
CA GLY A 84 2.59 0.52 8.64
C GLY A 84 4.05 0.05 8.77
N VAL A 85 4.31 -1.23 8.52
CA VAL A 85 5.68 -1.80 8.52
C VAL A 85 6.56 -1.07 7.49
N LEU A 86 6.13 -0.98 6.23
CA LEU A 86 6.90 -0.32 5.17
C LEU A 86 7.03 1.21 5.39
N GLY A 87 6.04 1.82 6.05
CA GLY A 87 6.08 3.22 6.48
C GLY A 87 7.17 3.47 7.52
N ASN A 88 7.33 2.57 8.48
CA ASN A 88 8.42 2.67 9.46
C ASN A 88 9.81 2.57 8.80
N ILE A 89 9.96 1.73 7.78
CA ILE A 89 11.19 1.63 6.98
C ILE A 89 11.44 2.92 6.20
N SER A 90 10.40 3.48 5.60
CA SER A 90 10.48 4.78 4.93
C SER A 90 10.94 5.87 5.89
N ASN A 91 10.45 5.87 7.13
CA ASN A 91 10.84 6.83 8.16
C ASN A 91 12.29 6.62 8.61
N TYR A 92 12.71 5.37 8.77
CA TYR A 92 14.10 5.02 9.09
C TYR A 92 15.08 5.55 8.05
N ILE A 93 14.81 5.27 6.76
CA ILE A 93 15.63 5.74 5.65
C ILE A 93 15.69 7.27 5.62
N LYS A 94 14.54 7.95 5.74
CA LYS A 94 14.48 9.42 5.76
C LYS A 94 15.31 10.04 6.89
N ALA A 95 15.29 9.43 8.08
CA ALA A 95 16.04 9.94 9.22
C ALA A 95 17.56 9.85 9.00
N LEU A 96 18.03 8.77 8.36
CA LEU A 96 19.45 8.63 8.00
C LEU A 96 19.85 9.51 6.83
N ASP A 97 19.01 9.64 5.81
CA ASP A 97 19.26 10.52 4.66
C ASP A 97 19.49 11.99 5.11
N GLN A 98 18.78 12.44 6.16
CA GLN A 98 18.95 13.78 6.75
C GLN A 98 20.35 14.00 7.35
N THR A 99 21.05 12.94 7.72
CA THR A 99 22.45 12.99 8.21
C THR A 99 23.47 12.79 7.09
N GLY A 100 23.03 12.69 5.83
CA GLY A 100 23.88 12.38 4.67
C GLY A 100 24.34 10.93 4.60
N LYS A 101 23.79 10.04 5.43
CA LYS A 101 24.12 8.61 5.49
C LYS A 101 23.12 7.81 4.66
N LYS A 102 23.63 6.94 3.79
CA LYS A 102 22.79 6.00 3.02
C LYS A 102 22.45 4.78 3.87
N THR A 103 21.19 4.37 3.84
CA THR A 103 20.74 3.15 4.50
C THR A 103 20.94 1.92 3.59
N ASP A 104 21.50 0.84 4.13
CA ASP A 104 21.43 -0.52 3.57
C ASP A 104 20.37 -1.31 4.33
N ALA A 105 19.18 -1.40 3.74
CA ALA A 105 18.00 -2.00 4.36
C ALA A 105 17.63 -3.32 3.68
N ILE A 106 17.40 -4.34 4.50
CA ILE A 106 16.95 -5.66 4.06
C ILE A 106 15.70 -6.05 4.83
N ILE A 107 14.63 -6.37 4.13
CA ILE A 107 13.41 -6.94 4.71
C ILE A 107 13.48 -8.44 4.53
N VAL A 108 13.50 -9.18 5.63
CA VAL A 108 13.49 -10.65 5.63
C VAL A 108 12.09 -11.12 6.00
N MET A 109 11.45 -11.86 5.09
CA MET A 109 10.09 -12.37 5.27
C MET A 109 10.10 -13.90 5.42
N ASN A 110 9.49 -14.38 6.51
CA ASN A 110 9.18 -15.80 6.68
C ASN A 110 7.88 -15.99 7.46
N GLY A 111 7.33 -17.20 7.40
CA GLY A 111 6.05 -17.50 8.04
C GLY A 111 4.94 -16.57 7.52
N ASP A 112 4.16 -16.00 8.42
CA ASP A 112 3.03 -15.12 8.07
C ASP A 112 3.48 -13.81 7.43
N GLY A 113 4.72 -13.40 7.68
CA GLY A 113 5.27 -12.17 7.10
C GLY A 113 5.38 -12.21 5.57
N LEU A 114 5.38 -13.40 4.95
CA LEU A 114 5.33 -13.52 3.49
C LEU A 114 4.00 -13.04 2.90
N GLY A 115 2.98 -12.93 3.76
CA GLY A 115 1.70 -12.28 3.46
C GLY A 115 1.85 -10.88 2.88
N LEU A 116 2.93 -10.16 3.22
CA LEU A 116 3.21 -8.83 2.67
C LEU A 116 3.24 -8.83 1.14
N LEU A 117 3.93 -9.79 0.53
CA LEU A 117 4.04 -9.88 -0.94
C LEU A 117 2.82 -10.53 -1.58
N THR A 118 2.19 -11.52 -0.93
CA THR A 118 0.98 -12.15 -1.49
C THR A 118 -0.23 -11.22 -1.44
N THR A 119 -0.39 -10.44 -0.37
CA THR A 119 -1.44 -9.42 -0.27
C THR A 119 -1.22 -8.32 -1.31
N ALA A 120 0.02 -7.87 -1.49
CA ALA A 120 0.34 -6.93 -2.57
C ALA A 120 -0.03 -7.48 -3.95
N LYS A 121 0.28 -8.76 -4.21
CA LYS A 121 -0.06 -9.43 -5.47
C LYS A 121 -1.56 -9.44 -5.73
N GLN A 122 -2.35 -9.77 -4.70
CA GLN A 122 -3.81 -9.84 -4.81
C GLN A 122 -4.47 -8.50 -5.15
N VAL A 123 -3.87 -7.38 -4.76
CA VAL A 123 -4.44 -6.03 -4.99
C VAL A 123 -3.75 -5.26 -6.11
N GLU A 124 -2.72 -5.82 -6.77
CA GLU A 124 -1.86 -5.09 -7.72
C GLU A 124 -2.59 -4.45 -8.91
N MET A 125 -3.74 -5.01 -9.28
CA MET A 125 -4.56 -4.52 -10.39
C MET A 125 -5.58 -3.45 -9.97
N ASN A 126 -5.68 -3.13 -8.68
CA ASN A 126 -6.57 -2.08 -8.18
C ASN A 126 -5.90 -0.71 -8.40
N ALA A 127 -6.62 0.22 -9.03
CA ALA A 127 -6.09 1.55 -9.36
C ALA A 127 -5.56 2.33 -8.13
N ASP A 128 -6.17 2.11 -6.96
CA ASP A 128 -5.82 2.78 -5.70
C ASP A 128 -4.94 1.93 -4.77
N ALA A 129 -4.34 0.85 -5.26
CA ALA A 129 -3.52 -0.05 -4.45
C ALA A 129 -2.28 0.65 -3.91
N LYS A 130 -2.15 0.75 -2.58
CA LYS A 130 -1.04 1.47 -1.94
C LYS A 130 0.12 0.57 -1.61
N LEU A 131 -0.15 -0.68 -1.22
CA LEU A 131 0.88 -1.62 -0.81
C LEU A 131 1.86 -1.99 -1.95
N PRO A 132 1.40 -2.35 -3.17
CA PRO A 132 2.29 -2.58 -4.32
C PRO A 132 3.18 -1.37 -4.63
N ALA A 133 2.58 -0.18 -4.70
CA ALA A 133 3.29 1.07 -4.97
C ALA A 133 4.37 1.36 -3.90
N LYS A 134 4.06 1.11 -2.62
CA LYS A 134 5.03 1.29 -1.53
C LYS A 134 6.18 0.29 -1.60
N ILE A 135 5.93 -0.96 -2.00
CA ILE A 135 6.98 -1.96 -2.21
C ILE A 135 7.91 -1.51 -3.35
N ALA A 136 7.34 -1.07 -4.48
CA ALA A 136 8.12 -0.56 -5.61
C ALA A 136 9.00 0.64 -5.21
N GLU A 137 8.44 1.63 -4.52
CA GLU A 137 9.17 2.81 -4.01
C GLU A 137 10.37 2.40 -3.13
N LEU A 138 10.18 1.43 -2.23
CA LEU A 138 11.27 0.96 -1.36
C LEU A 138 12.34 0.20 -2.13
N LYS A 139 11.96 -0.63 -3.12
CA LYS A 139 12.92 -1.31 -3.99
C LYS A 139 13.72 -0.33 -4.83
N GLU A 140 13.09 0.73 -5.36
CA GLU A 140 13.77 1.82 -6.07
C GLU A 140 14.80 2.55 -5.19
N LYS A 141 14.50 2.69 -3.89
CA LYS A 141 15.44 3.21 -2.88
C LYS A 141 16.56 2.21 -2.53
N GLY A 142 16.54 1.01 -3.09
CA GLY A 142 17.54 -0.04 -2.88
C GLY A 142 17.27 -0.97 -1.70
N VAL A 143 16.06 -0.94 -1.12
CA VAL A 143 15.67 -1.89 -0.07
C VAL A 143 15.52 -3.28 -0.68
N LYS A 144 16.19 -4.27 -0.09
CA LYS A 144 16.12 -5.67 -0.53
C LYS A 144 14.97 -6.38 0.17
N PHE A 145 14.26 -7.23 -0.55
CA PHE A 145 13.15 -8.02 -0.02
C PHE A 145 13.54 -9.49 -0.14
N GLN A 146 13.90 -10.14 0.96
CA GLN A 146 14.33 -11.53 0.97
C GLN A 146 13.20 -12.47 1.38
N VAL A 147 13.03 -13.54 0.61
CA VAL A 147 11.93 -14.52 0.72
C VAL A 147 12.47 -15.84 1.26
N CYS A 148 11.91 -16.31 2.37
CA CYS A 148 12.28 -17.59 2.95
C CYS A 148 11.78 -18.79 2.13
N TYR A 149 12.70 -19.57 1.55
CA TYR A 149 12.41 -20.79 0.81
C TYR A 149 11.63 -21.83 1.63
N ASN A 150 12.01 -22.05 2.88
CA ASN A 150 11.26 -22.95 3.78
C ASN A 150 9.80 -22.51 3.98
N THR A 151 9.51 -21.20 3.88
CA THR A 151 8.13 -20.69 3.96
C THR A 151 7.37 -21.00 2.68
N LEU A 152 7.98 -20.78 1.51
CA LEU A 152 7.38 -21.13 0.22
C LEU A 152 6.98 -22.61 0.18
N THR A 153 7.91 -23.50 0.53
CA THR A 153 7.69 -24.94 0.51
C THR A 153 6.72 -25.39 1.59
N GLY A 154 6.93 -24.95 2.84
CA GLY A 154 6.10 -25.35 3.98
C GLY A 154 4.65 -24.88 3.89
N ARG A 155 4.40 -23.73 3.25
CA ARG A 155 3.05 -23.16 3.08
C ARG A 155 2.45 -23.36 1.70
N LYS A 156 3.17 -24.04 0.80
CA LYS A 156 2.74 -24.29 -0.59
C LYS A 156 2.39 -23.01 -1.36
N ILE A 157 3.15 -21.95 -1.12
CA ILE A 157 3.02 -20.67 -1.83
C ILE A 157 3.85 -20.78 -3.11
N LYS A 158 3.25 -20.49 -4.26
CA LYS A 158 4.01 -20.46 -5.50
C LYS A 158 4.75 -19.13 -5.62
N PHE A 159 5.88 -19.17 -6.30
CA PHE A 159 6.68 -17.98 -6.54
C PHE A 159 5.93 -16.90 -7.35
N GLU A 160 5.09 -17.32 -8.30
CA GLU A 160 4.25 -16.42 -9.11
C GLU A 160 3.20 -15.64 -8.30
N ASP A 161 2.89 -16.11 -7.09
CA ASP A 161 1.94 -15.45 -6.18
C ASP A 161 2.59 -14.31 -5.37
N LEU A 162 3.89 -14.06 -5.56
CA LEU A 162 4.62 -13.00 -4.88
C LEU A 162 4.72 -11.75 -5.75
N TYR A 163 4.34 -10.61 -5.20
CA TYR A 163 4.46 -9.33 -5.89
C TYR A 163 5.93 -8.95 -6.14
N ASP A 164 6.29 -8.82 -7.42
CA ASP A 164 7.59 -8.32 -7.89
C ASP A 164 8.82 -9.04 -7.27
N ALA A 165 8.66 -10.28 -6.83
CA ALA A 165 9.78 -11.07 -6.32
C ALA A 165 10.66 -11.59 -7.47
N LYS A 166 11.97 -11.67 -7.24
CA LYS A 166 12.96 -12.25 -8.17
C LYS A 166 13.58 -13.51 -7.59
N ALA A 167 14.14 -14.38 -8.44
CA ALA A 167 14.70 -15.64 -7.97
C ALA A 167 15.86 -15.42 -6.98
N GLU A 168 16.61 -14.34 -7.18
CA GLU A 168 17.74 -13.93 -6.34
C GLU A 168 17.31 -13.40 -4.97
N ASP A 169 16.01 -13.06 -4.79
CA ASP A 169 15.44 -12.67 -3.51
C ASP A 169 15.24 -13.88 -2.57
N VAL A 170 15.26 -15.09 -3.11
CA VAL A 170 14.97 -16.31 -2.34
C VAL A 170 16.19 -16.76 -1.55
N ILE A 171 16.02 -16.84 -0.23
CA ILE A 171 17.02 -17.27 0.75
C ILE A 171 16.62 -18.62 1.36
N PRO A 172 17.56 -19.44 1.87
CA PRO A 172 17.23 -20.75 2.44
C PRO A 172 16.30 -20.67 3.66
N SER A 173 16.57 -19.75 4.58
CA SER A 173 15.84 -19.61 5.85
C SER A 173 15.84 -18.17 6.35
N GLY A 174 14.66 -17.58 6.53
CA GLY A 174 14.52 -16.20 7.01
C GLY A 174 15.01 -15.98 8.44
N VAL A 175 14.77 -16.92 9.36
CA VAL A 175 15.24 -16.79 10.75
C VAL A 175 16.77 -16.84 10.82
N ALA A 176 17.39 -17.77 10.10
CA ALA A 176 18.85 -17.88 10.06
C ALA A 176 19.50 -16.67 9.35
N GLU A 177 18.87 -16.16 8.28
CA GLU A 177 19.36 -14.99 7.56
C GLU A 177 19.31 -13.72 8.43
N ALA A 178 18.24 -13.52 9.19
CA ALA A 178 18.16 -12.40 10.14
C ALA A 178 19.31 -12.45 11.17
N GLY A 179 19.60 -13.64 11.73
CA GLY A 179 20.74 -13.82 12.63
C GLY A 179 22.10 -13.62 11.93
N ARG A 180 22.25 -14.10 10.69
CA ARG A 180 23.45 -13.89 9.88
C ARG A 180 23.69 -12.41 9.63
N LEU A 181 22.68 -11.66 9.21
CA LEU A 181 22.76 -10.22 8.98
C LEU A 181 23.07 -9.47 10.28
N GLN A 182 22.44 -9.85 11.39
CA GLN A 182 22.75 -9.26 12.69
C GLN A 182 24.23 -9.45 13.05
N SER A 183 24.80 -10.64 12.83
CA SER A 183 26.24 -10.91 13.05
C SER A 183 27.16 -10.09 12.13
N GLN A 184 26.64 -9.57 11.01
CA GLN A 184 27.35 -8.70 10.07
C GLN A 184 27.18 -7.20 10.37
N GLY A 185 26.61 -6.88 11.53
CA GLY A 185 26.40 -5.50 12.00
C GLY A 185 25.14 -4.84 11.48
N TYR A 186 24.14 -5.61 11.00
CA TYR A 186 22.81 -5.06 10.74
C TYR A 186 22.03 -4.93 12.05
N GLN A 187 21.38 -3.79 12.25
CA GLN A 187 20.43 -3.61 13.34
C GLN A 187 19.14 -4.36 13.04
N LEU A 188 18.73 -5.24 13.95
CA LEU A 188 17.52 -6.03 13.80
C LEU A 188 16.29 -5.25 14.31
N LEU A 189 15.37 -4.95 13.40
CA LEU A 189 14.03 -4.46 13.74
C LEU A 189 13.03 -5.59 13.57
N LYS A 190 12.19 -5.79 14.60
CA LYS A 190 11.11 -6.77 14.59
C LYS A 190 9.78 -6.07 14.86
N PRO A 191 8.98 -5.82 13.81
CA PRO A 191 7.65 -5.22 13.95
C PRO A 191 6.63 -6.19 14.55
#